data_AF-A0A250IGV4-F1
#
_entry.id   AF-A0A250IGV4-F1
#
_cell.length_a   1.000
_cell.length_b   1.000
_cell.length_c   1.000
_cell.angle_alpha   90.00
_cell.angle_beta   90.00
_cell.angle_gamma   90.00
#
_symmetry.space_group_name_H-M   'P 1'
#
loop_
_entity.id
_entity.type
_entity.pdbx_description
1 polymer ?
#
loop_
_entity_poly.entity_id
_entity_poly.type
_entity_poly.pdbx_seq_one_letter_code
_entity_poly.pdbx_strand_id
1 'polypeptide(L)'
;MIKIAFQGLIHSGDFKTVSNLMTEWVQAEKLKLKVKLSGDEIVYEDEHIYFYCHSAMAEPLFLLEGSLSGTLAQAKALLQRLLQLCNARKIASRFDYAQVNEDGDEISEQFHVQ
;
A
#
# COMPACT_ATOMS: atom_id res chain seq x y z
N MET A 1 17.15 9.93 -8.71
CA MET A 1 16.53 10.06 -7.39
C MET A 1 16.10 8.66 -7.00
N ILE A 2 16.66 8.14 -5.91
CA ILE A 2 16.32 6.81 -5.40
C ILE A 2 15.00 6.93 -4.63
N LYS A 3 14.07 6.02 -4.87
CA LYS A 3 12.80 5.91 -4.14
C LYS A 3 12.61 4.47 -3.66
N ILE A 4 11.71 4.27 -2.72
CA ILE A 4 11.28 2.92 -2.33
C ILE A 4 10.00 2.60 -3.08
N ALA A 5 9.97 1.53 -3.85
CA ALA A 5 8.74 0.94 -4.36
C ALA A 5 8.20 -0.08 -3.36
N PHE A 6 6.89 -0.14 -3.19
CA PHE A 6 6.25 -1.17 -2.38
C PHE A 6 5.02 -1.73 -3.07
N GLN A 7 4.73 -2.98 -2.73
CA GLN A 7 3.54 -3.69 -3.17
C GLN A 7 2.96 -4.52 -2.03
N GLY A 8 1.69 -4.89 -2.14
CA GLY A 8 1.07 -5.75 -1.15
C GLY A 8 -0.29 -6.30 -1.53
N LEU A 9 -0.73 -7.24 -0.70
CA LEU A 9 -1.97 -7.97 -0.82
C LEU A 9 -2.75 -7.80 0.48
N ILE A 10 -4.04 -7.47 0.37
CA ILE A 10 -4.95 -7.34 1.51
C ILE A 10 -6.17 -8.22 1.22
N HIS A 11 -6.32 -9.33 1.95
CA HIS A 11 -7.39 -10.29 1.73
C HIS A 11 -8.71 -9.81 2.36
N SER A 12 -9.37 -8.89 1.67
CA SER A 12 -10.71 -8.41 2.00
C SER A 12 -11.52 -8.16 0.74
N GLY A 13 -12.81 -8.53 0.75
CA GLY A 13 -13.76 -8.17 -0.31
C GLY A 13 -14.58 -6.92 0.00
N ASP A 14 -14.33 -6.24 1.13
CA ASP A 14 -15.09 -5.06 1.56
C ASP A 14 -14.28 -3.78 1.37
N PHE A 15 -14.64 -3.02 0.34
CA PHE A 15 -14.04 -1.73 0.04
C PHE A 15 -14.09 -0.75 1.20
N LYS A 16 -15.18 -0.72 1.97
CA LYS A 16 -15.30 0.23 3.09
C LYS A 16 -14.29 -0.09 4.18
N THR A 17 -14.09 -1.37 4.46
CA THR A 17 -13.06 -1.83 5.40
C THR A 17 -11.66 -1.45 4.92
N VAL A 18 -11.34 -1.65 3.64
CA VAL A 18 -10.02 -1.29 3.08
C VAL A 18 -9.83 0.21 3.00
N SER A 19 -10.85 0.98 2.63
CA SER A 19 -10.80 2.45 2.64
C SER A 19 -10.51 3.00 4.04
N ASN A 20 -11.21 2.50 5.06
CA ASN A 20 -10.95 2.88 6.46
C ASN A 20 -9.55 2.46 6.93
N LEU A 21 -9.03 1.32 6.43
CA LEU A 21 -7.68 0.85 6.73
C LEU A 21 -6.64 1.82 6.17
N MET A 22 -6.79 2.20 4.91
CA MET A 22 -5.89 3.11 4.23
C MET A 22 -5.90 4.50 4.88
N THR A 23 -7.08 5.01 5.26
CA THR A 23 -7.20 6.32 5.93
C THR A 23 -6.45 6.33 7.26
N GLU A 24 -6.61 5.27 8.05
CA GLU A 24 -5.92 5.14 9.34
C GLU A 24 -4.40 4.97 9.18
N TRP A 25 -3.98 4.28 8.13
CA TRP A 25 -2.56 4.02 7.86
C TRP A 25 -1.78 5.31 7.59
N VAL A 26 -2.26 6.15 6.67
CA VAL A 26 -1.59 7.42 6.33
C VAL A 26 -1.98 8.58 7.24
N GLN A 27 -2.89 8.37 8.20
CA GLN A 27 -3.41 9.41 9.09
C GLN A 27 -3.90 10.67 8.35
N ALA A 28 -4.33 10.51 7.10
CA ALA A 28 -4.72 11.62 6.26
C ALA A 28 -6.19 11.95 6.48
N GLU A 29 -6.50 13.24 6.66
CA GLU A 29 -7.90 13.68 6.73
C GLU A 29 -8.66 13.47 5.42
N LYS A 30 -7.96 13.36 4.28
CA LYS A 30 -8.57 13.27 2.95
C LYS A 30 -7.84 12.30 2.02
N LEU A 31 -8.32 11.06 1.95
CA LEU A 31 -8.02 10.16 0.83
C LEU A 31 -8.83 10.56 -0.42
N LYS A 32 -8.22 10.49 -1.60
CA LYS A 32 -8.97 10.59 -2.86
C LYS A 32 -9.54 9.21 -3.19
N LEU A 33 -10.78 8.96 -2.78
CA LEU A 33 -11.52 7.76 -3.14
C LEU A 33 -12.07 7.92 -4.56
N LYS A 34 -11.75 6.97 -5.45
CA LYS A 34 -12.32 6.92 -6.80
C LYS A 34 -13.02 5.58 -6.97
N VAL A 35 -14.34 5.58 -6.91
CA VAL A 35 -15.14 4.40 -7.25
C VAL A 35 -15.33 4.40 -8.77
N LYS A 36 -14.86 3.36 -9.47
CA LYS A 36 -15.06 3.20 -10.93
C LYS A 36 -15.91 1.97 -11.24
N LEU A 37 -16.46 1.93 -12.46
CA LEU A 37 -17.24 0.80 -12.97
C LEU A 37 -16.46 -0.53 -13.04
N SER A 38 -15.13 -0.47 -13.07
CA SER A 38 -14.24 -1.64 -13.20
C SER A 38 -13.74 -2.19 -11.86
N GLY A 39 -14.19 -1.62 -10.73
CA GLY A 39 -13.74 -1.98 -9.39
C GLY A 39 -13.52 -0.76 -8.51
N ASP A 40 -13.32 -1.03 -7.22
CA ASP A 40 -13.09 0.01 -6.24
C ASP A 40 -11.60 0.39 -6.20
N GLU A 41 -11.30 1.69 -6.27
CA GLU A 41 -9.93 2.22 -6.25
C GLU A 41 -9.76 3.27 -5.13
N ILE A 42 -8.61 3.22 -4.46
CA ILE A 42 -8.18 4.18 -3.43
C ILE A 42 -6.84 4.74 -3.88
N VAL A 43 -6.76 6.07 -3.99
CA VAL A 43 -5.51 6.75 -4.36
C VAL A 43 -5.14 7.76 -3.29
N TYR A 44 -3.87 7.79 -2.95
CA TYR A 44 -3.28 8.79 -2.08
C TYR A 44 -1.95 9.26 -2.63
N GLU A 45 -1.68 10.55 -2.45
CA GLU A 45 -0.42 11.16 -2.84
C GLU A 45 -0.18 12.38 -1.97
N ASP A 46 0.98 12.43 -1.32
CA ASP A 46 1.55 13.60 -0.68
C ASP A 46 3.04 13.74 -1.06
N GLU A 47 3.78 14.62 -0.38
CA GLU A 47 5.21 14.88 -0.65
C GLU A 47 6.11 13.66 -0.37
N HIS A 48 5.62 12.68 0.39
CA HIS A 48 6.39 11.54 0.88
C HIS A 48 5.93 10.20 0.34
N ILE A 49 4.63 10.01 0.17
CA ILE A 49 4.06 8.72 -0.21
C ILE A 49 3.05 8.89 -1.34
N TYR A 50 3.13 7.96 -2.28
CA TYR A 50 2.08 7.68 -3.25
C TYR A 50 1.62 6.24 -3.04
N PHE A 51 0.32 6.00 -3.06
CA PHE A 51 -0.21 4.66 -3.20
C PHE A 51 -1.47 4.60 -4.05
N TYR A 52 -1.64 3.45 -4.69
CA TYR A 52 -2.79 3.01 -5.43
C TYR A 52 -3.22 1.65 -4.89
N CYS A 53 -4.46 1.54 -4.44
CA CYS A 53 -5.02 0.31 -3.91
C CYS A 53 -6.33 -0.01 -4.63
N HIS A 54 -6.47 -1.21 -5.18
CA HIS A 54 -7.64 -1.57 -5.96
C HIS A 54 -8.06 -3.03 -5.78
N SER A 55 -9.35 -3.31 -5.98
CA SER A 55 -9.86 -4.68 -5.95
C SER A 55 -9.28 -5.53 -7.09
N ALA A 56 -8.90 -6.78 -6.81
CA ALA A 56 -8.62 -7.77 -7.84
C ALA A 56 -9.91 -8.26 -8.48
N MET A 57 -9.92 -8.48 -9.80
CA MET A 57 -11.14 -8.87 -10.52
C MET A 57 -11.65 -10.28 -10.20
N ALA A 58 -10.76 -11.19 -9.80
CA ALA A 58 -11.06 -12.63 -9.66
C ALA A 58 -11.08 -13.13 -8.20
N GLU A 59 -10.65 -12.30 -7.24
CA GLU A 59 -10.47 -12.71 -5.85
C GLU A 59 -10.94 -11.61 -4.88
N PRO A 60 -11.44 -11.97 -3.70
CA PRO A 60 -11.84 -11.01 -2.67
C PRO A 60 -10.61 -10.44 -1.95
N LEU A 61 -9.75 -9.76 -2.71
CA LEU A 61 -8.55 -9.11 -2.22
C LEU A 61 -8.34 -7.76 -2.89
N PHE A 62 -7.53 -6.93 -2.26
CA PHE A 62 -7.03 -5.68 -2.79
C PHE A 62 -5.53 -5.79 -3.05
N LEU A 63 -5.11 -5.28 -4.21
CA LEU A 63 -3.73 -5.07 -4.58
C LEU A 63 -3.34 -3.66 -4.15
N LEU A 64 -2.22 -3.53 -3.45
CA LEU A 64 -1.62 -2.26 -3.06
C LEU A 64 -0.31 -2.10 -3.83
N GLU A 65 -0.12 -0.94 -4.44
CA GLU A 65 1.13 -0.55 -5.08
C GLU A 65 1.44 0.90 -4.72
N GLY A 66 2.71 1.25 -4.59
CA GLY A 66 3.06 2.63 -4.28
C GLY A 66 4.55 2.88 -4.20
N SER A 67 4.86 4.12 -3.83
CA SER A 67 6.23 4.56 -3.61
C SER A 67 6.36 5.49 -2.42
N LEU A 68 7.53 5.47 -1.80
CA LEU A 68 7.88 6.30 -0.67
C LEU A 68 9.21 7.02 -0.96
N SER A 69 9.28 8.32 -0.68
CA SER A 69 10.53 9.04 -0.57
C SER A 69 11.16 8.80 0.80
N GLY A 70 12.43 8.36 0.81
CA GLY A 70 13.16 8.08 2.06
C GLY A 70 13.97 6.79 2.01
N THR A 71 14.13 6.19 3.18
CA THR A 71 15.01 5.03 3.41
C THR A 71 14.23 3.72 3.50
N LEU A 72 14.93 2.60 3.29
CA LEU A 72 14.38 1.25 3.51
C LEU A 72 13.85 1.06 4.95
N ALA A 73 14.48 1.69 5.95
CA ALA A 73 14.04 1.61 7.34
C ALA A 73 12.70 2.33 7.56
N GLN A 74 12.51 3.50 6.93
CA GLN A 74 11.24 4.21 6.97
C GLN A 74 10.13 3.43 6.27
N ALA A 75 10.42 2.86 5.10
CA ALA A 75 9.48 2.00 4.38
C ALA A 75 9.07 0.78 5.21
N LYS A 76 10.05 0.12 5.84
CA LYS A 76 9.79 -0.99 6.77
C LYS A 76 8.83 -0.59 7.89
N ALA A 77 9.12 0.50 8.60
CA ALA A 77 8.30 0.95 9.73
C ALA A 77 6.87 1.29 9.29
N LEU A 78 6.74 1.95 8.13
CA LEU A 78 5.45 2.34 7.56
C LEU A 78 4.61 1.13 7.12
N LEU A 79 5.21 0.14 6.45
CA LEU A 79 4.52 -1.09 6.05
C LEU A 79 4.24 -2.03 7.24
N GLN A 80 5.12 -2.07 8.25
CA GLN A 80 4.87 -2.78 9.50
C GLN A 80 3.64 -2.23 10.23
N ARG A 81 3.46 -0.91 10.22
CA ARG A 81 2.26 -0.28 10.78
C ARG A 81 1.00 -0.72 10.02
N LEU A 82 1.05 -0.78 8.68
CA LEU A 82 -0.09 -1.27 7.89
C LEU A 82 -0.41 -2.74 8.23
N LEU A 83 0.60 -3.59 8.32
CA LEU A 83 0.45 -4.99 8.73
C LEU A 83 -0.19 -5.11 10.13
N GLN A 84 0.24 -4.29 11.09
CA GLN A 84 -0.36 -4.25 12.42
C GLN A 84 -1.84 -3.87 12.38
N LEU A 85 -2.22 -2.88 11.55
CA LEU A 85 -3.62 -2.50 11.36
C LEU A 85 -4.46 -3.64 10.73
N CYS A 86 -3.91 -4.34 9.73
CA CYS A 86 -4.53 -5.53 9.15
C CYS A 86 -4.73 -6.62 10.22
N ASN A 87 -3.69 -6.92 11.00
CA ASN A 87 -3.72 -7.95 12.03
C ASN A 87 -4.75 -7.63 13.14
N ALA A 88 -4.83 -6.36 13.56
CA ALA A 88 -5.83 -5.91 14.54
C ALA A 88 -7.27 -6.14 14.06
N ARG A 89 -7.49 -6.11 12.75
CA ARG A 89 -8.79 -6.37 12.09
C ARG A 89 -8.95 -7.81 11.60
N LYS A 90 -7.98 -8.69 11.89
CA LYS A 90 -7.92 -10.09 11.43
C LYS A 90 -7.95 -10.24 9.90
N ILE A 91 -7.36 -9.29 9.19
CA ILE A 91 -7.25 -9.30 7.73
C ILE A 91 -5.88 -9.88 7.38
N ALA A 92 -5.85 -11.00 6.65
CA ALA A 92 -4.61 -11.54 6.13
C ALA A 92 -4.00 -10.55 5.11
N SER A 93 -2.71 -10.28 5.24
CA SER A 93 -2.03 -9.36 4.34
C SER A 93 -0.54 -9.65 4.25
N ARG A 94 0.08 -9.16 3.18
CA ARG A 94 1.52 -9.27 2.91
C ARG A 94 1.98 -8.00 2.20
N PHE A 95 3.17 -7.53 2.55
CA PHE A 95 3.79 -6.37 1.92
C PHE A 95 5.25 -6.66 1.59
N ASP A 96 5.69 -6.16 0.44
CA ASP A 96 7.05 -6.26 -0.05
C ASP A 96 7.53 -4.87 -0.51
N TYR A 97 8.82 -4.58 -0.41
CA TYR A 97 9.40 -3.29 -0.81
C TYR A 97 10.85 -3.41 -1.25
N ALA A 98 11.29 -2.51 -2.12
CA ALA A 98 12.67 -2.45 -2.63
C ALA A 98 13.07 -1.02 -3.00
N GLN A 99 14.37 -0.73 -3.02
CA GLN A 99 14.89 0.50 -3.63
C GLN A 99 14.82 0.40 -5.15
N VAL A 100 14.36 1.47 -5.78
CA VAL A 100 14.33 1.59 -7.23
C VAL A 100 15.01 2.88 -7.70
N ASN A 101 15.55 2.86 -8.92
CA ASN A 101 16.13 4.03 -9.59
C ASN A 101 15.02 4.96 -10.16
N GLU A 102 15.42 5.96 -10.96
CA GLU A 102 14.48 6.91 -11.60
C GLU A 102 13.54 6.23 -12.61
N ASP A 103 14.06 5.23 -13.31
CA ASP A 103 13.35 4.45 -14.32
C ASP A 103 12.40 3.40 -13.70
N GLY A 104 12.52 3.18 -12.38
CA GLY A 104 11.74 2.18 -11.64
C GLY A 104 12.38 0.80 -11.57
N ASP A 105 13.61 0.65 -12.06
CA ASP A 105 14.35 -0.60 -11.92
C ASP A 105 14.77 -0.82 -10.48
N GLU A 106 14.60 -2.04 -10.00
CA GLU A 106 15.04 -2.47 -8.68
C GLU A 106 16.57 -2.47 -8.59
N ILE A 107 17.09 -1.78 -7.57
CA ILE A 107 18.53 -1.61 -7.31
C ILE A 107 18.96 -2.19 -5.96
N SER A 108 18.04 -2.78 -5.19
CA SER A 108 18.32 -3.54 -3.97
C SER A 108 17.73 -4.94 -4.07
N GLU A 109 17.94 -5.77 -3.05
CA GLU A 109 17.10 -6.96 -2.86
C GLU A 109 15.67 -6.53 -2.46
N GLN A 110 14.70 -7.41 -2.71
CA GLN A 110 13.33 -7.25 -2.24
C GLN A 110 13.22 -7.66 -0.76
N PHE A 111 12.61 -6.79 0.04
CA PHE A 111 12.35 -7.00 1.46
C PHE A 111 10.89 -7.35 1.68
N HIS A 112 10.63 -8.25 2.63
CA HIS A 112 9.29 -8.70 2.99
C HIS A 112 8.94 -8.31 4.44
N VAL A 113 7.70 -7.89 4.67
CA VAL A 113 7.18 -7.55 6.01
C VAL A 113 6.33 -8.70 6.54
N GLN A 114 6.73 -9.25 7.70
CA GLN A 114 6.06 -10.32 8.46
C GLN A 114 5.64 -9.84 9.86
#